data_AF-A0A924S322-F1
#
_entry.id   AF-A0A924S322-F1
#
_cell.length_a   1.000
_cell.length_b   1.000
_cell.length_c   1.000
_cell.angle_alpha   90.00
_cell.angle_beta   90.00
_cell.angle_gamma   90.00
#
_symmetry.space_group_name_H-M   'P 1'
#
loop_
_entity.id
_entity.type
_entity.pdbx_description
1 polymer ?
#
loop_
_entity_poly.entity_id
_entity_poly.type
_entity_poly.pdbx_seq_one_letter_code
_entity_poly.pdbx_strand_id
1 'polypeptide(L)'
;MAAITRISDNKISVYTRALLQGDVYYARYKITNKGVAGGQRYVTESLKTTDELVALDRARQRYSDICQLEKSNTAIKSGTVKAEIASFMEEYEDGVSKGLHG
;
A
#
# COMPACT_ATOMS: atom_id res chain seq x y z
N MET A 1 22.40 10.30 -8.75
CA MET A 1 21.25 10.32 -7.81
C MET A 1 20.05 10.85 -8.57
N ALA A 2 19.03 10.03 -8.81
CA ALA A 2 17.85 10.44 -9.58
C ALA A 2 17.01 11.46 -8.79
N ALA A 3 16.60 12.53 -9.46
CA ALA A 3 15.82 13.61 -8.88
C ALA A 3 14.43 13.10 -8.46
N ILE A 4 14.08 13.31 -7.20
CA ILE A 4 12.73 13.06 -6.69
C ILE A 4 11.83 14.17 -7.23
N THR A 5 11.09 13.91 -8.31
CA THR A 5 10.08 14.84 -8.82
C THR A 5 8.90 14.87 -7.86
N ARG A 6 8.85 15.90 -7.03
CA ARG A 6 7.86 16.05 -5.96
C ARG A 6 6.63 16.79 -6.49
N ILE A 7 5.66 16.08 -7.01
CA ILE A 7 4.33 16.65 -7.26
C ILE A 7 3.58 16.59 -5.93
N SER A 8 3.76 17.62 -5.10
CA SER A 8 3.12 17.69 -3.77
C SER A 8 1.78 18.38 -3.86
N ASP A 9 0.71 17.61 -3.74
CA ASP A 9 -0.45 18.09 -3.01
C ASP A 9 -0.17 17.84 -1.52
N ASN A 10 -0.66 18.66 -0.59
CA ASN A 10 -0.28 18.58 0.83
C ASN A 10 -0.62 17.23 1.51
N LYS A 11 -1.34 16.36 0.77
CA LYS A 11 -1.88 15.08 1.21
C LYS A 11 -1.39 13.88 0.38
N ILE A 12 -0.94 14.08 -0.86
CA ILE A 12 -0.45 13.03 -1.77
C ILE A 12 0.93 13.43 -2.28
N SER A 13 1.89 12.50 -2.24
CA SER A 13 3.18 12.71 -2.89
C SER A 13 3.54 11.47 -3.70
N VAL A 14 3.83 11.64 -4.99
CA VAL A 14 4.29 10.57 -5.87
C VAL A 14 5.80 10.67 -6.03
N TYR A 15 6.47 9.52 -5.99
CA TYR A 15 7.93 9.38 -6.06
C TYR A 15 8.27 8.35 -7.13
N THR A 16 9.35 8.59 -7.86
CA THR A 16 9.99 7.59 -8.70
C THR A 16 11.05 6.83 -7.91
N ARG A 17 11.17 5.53 -8.18
CA ARG A 17 12.30 4.73 -7.73
C ARG A 17 12.81 3.89 -8.90
N ALA A 18 14.09 4.07 -9.21
CA ALA A 18 14.77 3.22 -10.18
C ALA A 18 14.93 1.80 -9.64
N LEU A 19 14.43 0.82 -10.39
CA LEU A 19 14.71 -0.60 -10.19
C LEU A 19 15.62 -1.10 -11.31
N LEU A 20 16.23 -2.28 -11.10
CA LEU A 20 17.05 -2.96 -12.11
C LEU A 20 16.30 -3.22 -13.44
N GLN A 21 14.97 -3.24 -13.40
CA GLN A 21 14.09 -3.58 -14.52
C GLN A 21 13.21 -2.41 -14.99
N GLY A 22 13.53 -1.17 -14.58
CA GLY A 22 12.79 0.05 -14.94
C GLY A 22 12.36 0.87 -13.72
N ASP A 23 11.89 2.09 -13.98
CA ASP A 23 11.43 2.99 -12.93
C ASP A 23 10.01 2.64 -12.48
N VAL A 24 9.79 2.50 -11.18
CA VAL A 24 8.44 2.28 -10.62
C VAL A 24 8.04 3.46 -9.74
N TYR A 25 6.79 3.89 -9.91
CA TYR A 25 6.21 4.94 -9.10
C TYR A 25 5.63 4.41 -7.79
N TYR A 26 5.82 5.18 -6.72
CA TYR A 26 5.24 4.96 -5.40
C TYR A 26 4.51 6.21 -4.94
N ALA A 27 3.36 6.04 -4.29
CA ALA A 27 2.63 7.14 -3.67
C ALA A 27 2.73 7.07 -2.15
N ARG A 28 2.89 8.23 -1.52
CA ARG A 28 2.78 8.43 -0.08
C ARG A 28 1.55 9.27 0.20
N TYR A 29 0.63 8.71 0.96
CA TYR A 29 -0.62 9.33 1.38
C TYR A 29 -0.49 9.77 2.84
N LYS A 30 -0.90 11.01 3.12
CA LYS A 30 -1.03 11.52 4.49
C LYS A 30 -2.38 11.08 5.05
N ILE A 31 -2.35 10.35 6.15
CA ILE A 31 -3.55 9.86 6.84
C ILE A 31 -3.94 10.85 7.94
N THR A 32 -5.24 11.14 8.02
CA THR A 32 -5.85 12.02 9.03
C THR A 32 -6.24 11.21 10.26
N ASN A 33 -6.95 10.09 10.08
CA ASN A 33 -7.39 9.20 11.13
C ASN A 33 -6.35 8.07 11.33
N LYS A 34 -5.49 8.21 12.34
CA LYS A 34 -4.44 7.22 12.64
C LYS A 34 -5.01 5.86 13.08
N GLY A 35 -6.25 5.81 13.58
CA GLY A 35 -6.88 4.57 14.03
C GLY A 35 -7.05 3.57 12.90
N VAL A 36 -7.43 4.05 11.71
CA VAL A 36 -7.62 3.20 10.52
C VAL A 36 -6.32 2.80 9.83
N ALA A 37 -5.20 3.45 10.15
CA ALA A 37 -3.87 3.15 9.61
C ALA A 37 -2.93 2.47 10.62
N GLY A 38 -3.48 1.85 11.69
CA GLY A 38 -2.66 1.18 12.70
C GLY A 38 -1.64 2.10 13.38
N GLY A 39 -2.02 3.37 13.62
CA GLY A 39 -1.17 4.39 14.21
C GLY A 39 -0.25 5.13 13.23
N GLN A 40 -0.19 4.71 11.96
CA GLN A 40 0.70 5.32 10.97
C GLN A 40 0.16 6.67 10.47
N ARG A 41 1.03 7.68 10.41
CA ARG A 41 0.69 9.02 9.86
C ARG A 41 0.73 9.04 8.33
N TYR A 42 1.43 8.10 7.72
CA TYR A 42 1.60 8.00 6.29
C TYR A 42 1.47 6.56 5.84
N VAL A 43 0.79 6.35 4.72
CA VAL A 43 0.72 5.07 4.03
C VAL A 43 1.46 5.21 2.71
N THR A 44 2.39 4.31 2.43
CA THR A 44 3.14 4.27 1.18
C THR A 44 2.75 3.02 0.41
N GLU A 45 2.40 3.17 -0.86
CA GLU A 45 1.99 2.08 -1.75
C GLU A 45 2.71 2.18 -3.11
N SER A 46 3.01 1.02 -3.71
CA SER A 46 3.53 0.95 -5.08
C SER A 46 2.38 1.13 -6.07
N LEU A 47 2.57 2.00 -7.06
CA LEU A 47 1.60 2.25 -8.12
C LEU A 47 1.71 1.25 -9.27
N LYS A 48 2.71 0.35 -9.24
CA LYS A 48 2.94 -0.73 -10.21
C LYS A 48 2.83 -0.24 -11.67
N THR A 49 3.44 0.90 -11.95
CA THR A 49 3.46 1.53 -13.27
C THR A 49 4.77 2.27 -13.45
N THR A 50 5.22 2.35 -14.70
CA THR A 50 6.36 3.13 -15.19
C THR A 50 5.90 4.42 -15.89
N ASP A 51 4.59 4.59 -16.12
CA ASP A 51 3.97 5.78 -16.71
C ASP A 51 3.53 6.76 -15.61
N GLU A 52 4.00 8.00 -15.72
CA GLU A 52 3.75 9.09 -14.76
C GLU A 52 2.28 9.52 -14.71
N LEU A 53 1.61 9.65 -15.86
CA LEU A 53 0.22 10.09 -15.91
C LEU A 53 -0.69 9.03 -15.30
N VAL A 54 -0.42 7.77 -15.61
CA VAL A 54 -1.11 6.62 -15.00
C VAL A 54 -0.82 6.56 -13.49
N ALA A 55 0.41 6.87 -13.06
CA ALA A 55 0.77 6.92 -11.65
C ALA A 55 -0.02 8.00 -10.90
N LEU A 56 -0.13 9.19 -11.46
CA LEU A 56 -0.87 10.31 -10.87
C LEU A 56 -2.36 9.99 -10.75
N ASP A 57 -2.97 9.43 -11.79
CA ASP A 57 -4.39 9.07 -11.77
C ASP A 57 -4.67 7.97 -10.74
N ARG A 58 -3.86 6.90 -10.71
CA ARG A 58 -3.96 5.84 -9.68
C ARG A 58 -3.78 6.39 -8.27
N ALA A 59 -2.83 7.30 -8.06
CA ALA A 59 -2.61 7.91 -6.76
C ALA A 59 -3.83 8.73 -6.30
N ARG A 60 -4.48 9.47 -7.22
CA ARG A 60 -5.69 10.24 -6.92
C ARG A 60 -6.87 9.33 -6.59
N GLN A 61 -7.12 8.31 -7.41
CA GLN A 61 -8.17 7.32 -7.18
C GLN A 61 -7.99 6.65 -5.81
N ARG A 62 -6.79 6.16 -5.54
CA ARG A 62 -6.48 5.49 -4.27
C ARG A 62 -6.63 6.42 -3.06
N TYR A 63 -6.27 7.70 -3.20
CA TYR A 63 -6.47 8.67 -2.13
C TYR A 63 -7.96 8.94 -1.85
N SER A 64 -8.80 8.93 -2.88
CA SER A 64 -10.26 9.00 -2.71
C SER A 64 -10.77 7.79 -1.91
N ASP A 65 -10.30 6.59 -2.21
CA ASP A 65 -10.66 5.38 -1.45
C ASP A 65 -10.22 5.48 0.01
N ILE A 66 -9.00 5.93 0.26
CA ILE A 66 -8.48 6.17 1.62
C ILE A 66 -9.40 7.14 2.36
N CYS A 67 -9.82 8.23 1.73
CA CYS A 67 -10.73 9.19 2.34
C CYS A 67 -12.10 8.57 2.66
N GLN A 68 -12.59 7.64 1.84
CA GLN A 68 -13.83 6.91 2.12
C GLN A 68 -13.65 5.95 3.31
N LEU A 69 -12.54 5.19 3.35
CA LEU A 69 -12.20 4.30 4.45
C LEU A 69 -12.04 5.06 5.78
N GLU A 70 -11.43 6.25 5.75
CA GLU A 70 -11.34 7.13 6.92
C GLU A 70 -12.73 7.57 7.41
N LYS A 71 -13.67 7.87 6.50
CA LYS A 71 -15.05 8.25 6.84
C LYS A 71 -15.87 7.09 7.38
N SER A 72 -15.68 5.89 6.84
CA SER A 72 -16.36 4.66 7.30
C SER A 72 -15.66 3.98 8.47
N ASN A 73 -14.59 4.59 9.01
CA ASN A 73 -13.75 4.07 10.08
C ASN A 73 -13.26 2.62 9.81
N THR A 74 -13.00 2.32 8.54
CA THR A 74 -12.55 1.02 8.06
C THR A 74 -11.03 1.03 7.91
N ALA A 75 -10.36 -0.06 8.29
CA ALA A 75 -8.91 -0.16 8.22
C ALA A 75 -8.40 -0.02 6.77
N ILE A 76 -7.35 0.79 6.57
CA ILE A 76 -6.74 1.06 5.25
C ILE A 76 -5.92 -0.13 4.74
N LYS A 77 -5.35 -0.93 5.66
CA LYS A 77 -4.63 -2.16 5.35
C LYS A 77 -5.34 -3.34 5.99
N SER A 78 -5.60 -4.38 5.21
CA SER A 78 -5.98 -5.70 5.70
C SER A 78 -4.76 -6.31 6.39
N GLY A 79 -4.79 -6.40 7.72
CA GLY A 79 -3.75 -7.09 8.47
C GLY A 79 -2.36 -6.43 8.50
N THR A 80 -1.54 -6.90 9.41
CA THR A 80 -0.09 -6.65 9.38
C THR A 80 0.56 -7.80 8.64
N VAL A 81 1.73 -7.60 8.01
CA VAL A 81 2.52 -8.70 7.40
C VAL A 81 2.73 -9.84 8.41
N LYS A 82 2.93 -9.51 9.69
CA LYS A 82 3.03 -10.49 10.78
C LYS A 82 1.76 -11.31 10.94
N ALA A 83 0.59 -10.67 10.88
CA ALA A 83 -0.70 -11.35 10.97
C ALA A 83 -0.97 -12.23 9.74
N GLU A 84 -0.61 -11.77 8.55
CA GLU A 84 -0.75 -12.57 7.32
C GLU A 84 0.20 -13.78 7.32
N ILE A 85 1.45 -13.61 7.78
CA ILE A 85 2.39 -14.73 7.96
C ILE A 85 1.86 -15.71 9.00
N ALA A 86 1.34 -15.23 10.13
CA ALA A 86 0.77 -16.09 11.16
C ALA A 86 -0.43 -16.90 10.63
N SER A 87 -1.35 -16.25 9.90
CA SER A 87 -2.49 -16.90 9.26
C SER A 87 -2.05 -17.95 8.24
N PHE A 88 -1.03 -17.63 7.43
CA PHE A 88 -0.46 -18.58 6.47
C PHE A 88 0.16 -19.80 7.16
N MET A 89 0.89 -19.60 8.26
CA MET A 89 1.51 -20.69 9.01
C MET A 89 0.45 -21.58 9.69
N GLU A 90 -0.62 -20.98 10.24
CA GLU A 90 -1.77 -21.73 10.76
C GLU A 90 -2.46 -22.56 9.66
N GLU A 91 -2.74 -21.96 8.50
CA GLU A 91 -3.33 -22.67 7.36
C GLU A 91 -2.42 -23.81 6.85
N TYR A 92 -1.11 -23.58 6.83
CA TYR A 92 -0.14 -24.59 6.44
C TYR A 92 -0.09 -25.75 7.45
N GLU A 93 -0.04 -25.47 8.75
CA GLU A 93 -0.05 -26.50 9.80
C GLU A 93 -1.36 -27.30 9.80
N ASP A 94 -2.50 -26.63 9.61
CA ASP A 94 -3.81 -27.27 9.49
C ASP A 94 -3.91 -28.12 8.21
N GLY A 95 -3.40 -27.64 7.07
CA GLY A 95 -3.33 -28.39 5.82
C GLY A 95 -2.38 -29.59 5.85
N VAL A 96 -1.24 -29.46 6.53
CA VAL A 96 -0.28 -30.57 6.74
C VAL A 96 -0.87 -31.60 7.71
N SER A 97 -1.51 -31.17 8.81
CA SER A 97 -2.12 -32.07 9.78
C SER A 97 -3.34 -32.82 9.24
N LYS A 98 -4.07 -32.22 8.28
CA LYS A 98 -5.19 -32.86 7.57
C LYS A 98 -4.76 -33.76 6.41
N GLY A 99 -3.45 -33.88 6.17
CA GLY A 99 -2.88 -34.75 5.14
C GLY A 99 -3.18 -34.25 3.74
N LEU A 100 -2.40 -33.27 3.27
CA LEU A 100 -2.26 -32.98 1.83
C LEU A 100 -1.93 -34.27 1.07
N HIS A 101 -2.95 -34.93 0.54
CA HIS A 101 -2.80 -35.80 -0.62
C HIS A 101 -2.56 -34.86 -1.79
N GLY A 102 -1.34 -34.90 -2.33
CA GLY A 102 -0.98 -34.20 -3.55
C GLY A 102 -1.78 -34.66 -4.77
#